data_AF-A0A962KCM9-F1
#
_entry.id   AF-A0A962KCM9-F1
#
_cell.length_a   1.000
_cell.length_b   1.000
_cell.length_c   1.000
_cell.angle_alpha   90.00
_cell.angle_beta   90.00
_cell.angle_gamma   90.00
#
_symmetry.space_group_name_H-M   'P 1'
#
loop_
_entity.id
_entity.type
_entity.pdbx_description
1 polymer ?
#
loop_
_entity_poly.entity_id
_entity_poly.type
_entity_poly.pdbx_seq_one_letter_code
_entity_poly.pdbx_strand_id
1 'polypeptide(L)'
;LLESTRVINPKTGNTVNGVKLTDLAKNKIKIINPDKMAHAISLTKVDAHYGKTNTIIEPVEKKNRPSCGDFSDYDFIRFIVNKLKNHSEPSYIWQYKIKSHANWLPSDLKQSNNLEAAGHILSIAGRKMHEAMTSNNELLCYECVEVIMDWGGVYYPTGPRKGNKETVEKLYTSGLLLKRIVDNYKHLQSSDVKNVNLMNAGWTKVWAVLCPDDFVIFDSRVSFAFSKLLKEYCDLSCPQKDNSGNYNFANDLGYRQIKQSHRDVAGFKAVNANAAHWASSMLLVSDILKSCLAYANVIGVDICRYSPKNLRSLEARLFVMGK
;
A
#
# COMPACT_ATOMS: atom_id res chain seq x y z
N LEU A 1 51.73 36.99 -30.69
CA LEU A 1 52.00 36.66 -32.10
C LEU A 1 51.22 35.40 -32.44
N LEU A 2 50.15 35.63 -33.22
CA LEU A 2 49.48 34.76 -34.19
C LEU A 2 48.79 33.49 -33.66
N GLU A 3 47.46 33.50 -33.45
CA GLU A 3 46.35 33.45 -34.44
C GLU A 3 46.01 32.01 -34.87
N SER A 4 44.90 31.46 -34.39
CA SER A 4 43.56 31.45 -35.02
C SER A 4 43.37 30.20 -35.89
N THR A 5 42.39 29.35 -35.60
CA THR A 5 41.14 29.44 -36.36
C THR A 5 39.94 28.98 -35.53
N ARG A 6 38.98 29.90 -35.40
CA ARG A 6 37.55 29.58 -35.20
C ARG A 6 36.93 29.38 -36.58
N VAL A 7 36.01 28.42 -36.70
CA VAL A 7 34.95 28.46 -37.71
C VAL A 7 33.60 28.37 -37.00
N ILE A 8 32.69 29.24 -37.42
CA ILE A 8 31.37 29.50 -36.86
C ILE A 8 30.32 28.63 -37.58
N ASN A 9 29.44 28.06 -36.77
CA ASN A 9 28.04 27.60 -36.93
C ASN A 9 27.32 27.79 -38.30
N PRO A 10 26.38 26.89 -38.67
CA PRO A 10 24.98 27.20 -38.30
C PRO A 10 24.10 26.01 -37.87
N LYS A 11 23.12 26.37 -37.03
CA LYS A 11 21.92 25.63 -36.65
C LYS A 11 21.17 25.06 -37.87
N THR A 12 20.85 23.77 -37.81
CA THR A 12 19.54 23.15 -38.16
C THR A 12 19.53 21.81 -37.41
N GLY A 13 18.84 21.67 -36.27
CA GLY A 13 17.40 21.43 -36.25
C GLY A 13 17.13 19.92 -36.35
N ASN A 14 17.23 19.20 -35.23
CA ASN A 14 16.41 18.01 -34.88
C ASN A 14 16.91 17.41 -33.56
N THR A 15 16.38 17.94 -32.45
CA THR A 15 16.31 17.24 -31.17
C THR A 15 15.22 16.18 -31.26
N VAL A 16 15.60 14.90 -31.26
CA VAL A 16 14.71 13.81 -30.86
C VAL A 16 15.38 13.11 -29.68
N ASN A 17 14.65 13.12 -28.56
CA ASN A 17 15.08 12.63 -27.25
C ASN A 17 15.53 11.16 -27.31
N GLY A 18 16.84 10.93 -27.18
CA GLY A 18 17.42 9.61 -26.92
C GLY A 18 17.92 9.53 -25.48
N VAL A 19 17.13 8.93 -24.58
CA VAL A 19 17.63 8.52 -23.26
C VAL A 19 18.25 7.14 -23.41
N LYS A 20 19.57 7.06 -23.26
CA LYS A 20 20.31 5.82 -23.02
C LYS A 20 19.94 5.31 -21.63
N LEU A 21 19.37 4.10 -21.56
CA LEU A 21 19.20 3.33 -20.34
C LEU A 21 20.49 2.56 -20.06
N THR A 22 21.20 2.94 -19.00
CA THR A 22 22.28 2.13 -18.41
C THR A 22 21.86 1.68 -17.02
N ASP A 23 21.84 0.36 -16.85
CA ASP A 23 22.04 -0.45 -15.65
C ASP A 23 21.83 0.24 -14.27
N LEU A 24 20.70 -0.08 -13.64
CA LEU A 24 20.32 0.40 -12.30
C LEU A 24 19.97 -0.77 -11.36
N ALA A 25 20.78 -1.83 -11.33
CA ALA A 25 20.64 -2.91 -10.35
C ALA A 25 21.02 -2.52 -8.90
N LYS A 26 21.30 -1.23 -8.59
CA LYS A 26 21.77 -0.81 -7.25
C LYS A 26 21.17 0.47 -6.65
N ASN A 27 20.12 1.05 -7.23
CA ASN A 27 19.52 2.27 -6.68
C ASN A 27 18.01 2.14 -6.45
N LYS A 28 17.67 2.11 -5.16
CA LYS A 28 16.46 2.62 -4.49
C LYS A 28 15.28 2.93 -5.42
N ILE A 29 14.18 2.20 -5.18
CA ILE A 29 12.81 2.43 -5.66
C ILE A 29 12.60 3.90 -6.03
N LYS A 30 12.65 4.20 -7.33
CA LYS A 30 12.25 5.51 -7.86
C LYS A 30 10.80 5.40 -8.24
N ILE A 31 9.95 5.85 -7.32
CA ILE A 31 8.51 6.03 -7.48
C ILE A 31 8.22 6.66 -8.84
N ILE A 32 7.36 6.02 -9.62
CA ILE A 32 6.77 6.64 -10.81
C ILE A 32 5.81 7.72 -10.31
N ASN A 33 6.20 8.99 -10.45
CA ASN A 33 5.34 10.12 -10.14
C ASN A 33 4.02 9.97 -10.96
N PRO A 34 2.83 10.04 -10.32
CA PRO A 34 1.54 9.97 -11.00
C PRO A 34 1.40 10.90 -12.23
N ASP A 35 2.00 12.10 -12.17
CA ASP A 35 1.98 13.06 -13.28
C ASP A 35 2.77 12.55 -14.49
N LYS A 36 3.85 11.79 -14.26
CA LYS A 36 4.63 11.16 -15.33
C LYS A 36 3.87 10.01 -15.97
N MET A 37 2.98 9.35 -15.23
CA MET A 37 2.14 8.27 -15.74
C MET A 37 1.04 8.82 -16.67
N ALA A 38 0.43 9.95 -16.33
CA ALA A 38 -0.51 10.65 -17.20
C ALA A 38 0.15 11.10 -18.53
N HIS A 39 1.40 11.56 -18.46
CA HIS A 39 2.13 11.99 -19.66
C HIS A 39 2.56 10.83 -20.56
N ALA A 40 2.97 9.70 -19.99
CA ALA A 40 3.32 8.49 -20.75
C ALA A 40 2.13 7.91 -21.53
N ILE A 41 0.93 7.94 -20.95
CA ILE A 41 -0.32 7.47 -21.57
C ILE A 41 -0.77 8.40 -22.72
N SER A 42 -0.52 9.70 -22.60
CA SER A 42 -0.78 10.66 -23.68
C SER A 42 0.08 10.40 -24.91
N LEU A 43 1.34 9.98 -24.73
CA LEU A 43 2.26 9.68 -25.85
C LEU A 43 1.86 8.39 -26.58
N THR A 44 1.40 7.36 -25.87
CA THR A 44 0.99 6.09 -26.49
C THR A 44 -0.29 6.22 -27.33
N LYS A 45 -1.14 7.21 -27.05
CA LYS A 45 -2.33 7.51 -27.86
C LYS A 45 -1.99 8.25 -29.17
N VAL A 46 -0.85 8.92 -29.26
CA VAL A 46 -0.46 9.71 -30.44
C VAL A 46 0.19 8.84 -31.53
N ASP A 47 0.80 7.70 -31.18
CA ASP A 47 1.50 6.84 -32.14
C ASP A 47 0.60 5.82 -32.90
N ALA A 48 -0.71 5.80 -32.66
CA ALA A 48 -1.64 4.85 -33.30
C ALA A 48 -2.16 5.31 -34.68
N HIS A 49 -1.62 6.38 -35.27
CA HIS A 49 -2.12 6.97 -36.52
C HIS A 49 -1.01 7.27 -37.54
N TYR A 50 -0.22 6.27 -37.93
CA TYR A 50 0.43 6.27 -39.26
C TYR A 50 0.58 4.84 -39.77
N GLY A 51 -0.19 4.51 -40.82
CA GLY A 51 -0.17 3.20 -41.46
C GLY A 51 0.98 3.04 -42.46
N LYS A 52 1.44 1.80 -42.60
CA LYS A 52 1.80 1.20 -43.89
C LYS A 52 1.86 -0.32 -43.77
N THR A 53 1.11 -0.98 -44.64
CA THR A 53 1.05 -2.42 -44.87
C THR A 53 2.29 -2.91 -45.61
N ASN A 54 2.77 -4.12 -45.29
CA ASN A 54 3.40 -5.04 -46.24
C ASN A 54 3.44 -6.48 -45.69
N THR A 55 3.38 -7.41 -46.65
CA THR A 55 2.93 -8.80 -46.57
C THR A 55 3.86 -9.77 -45.82
N ILE A 56 3.21 -10.80 -45.28
CA ILE A 56 3.66 -11.89 -44.41
C ILE A 56 4.66 -12.87 -45.09
N ILE A 57 5.69 -13.28 -44.35
CA ILE A 57 6.26 -14.64 -44.40
C ILE A 57 6.33 -15.12 -42.96
N GLU A 58 5.55 -16.14 -42.60
CA GLU A 58 5.58 -16.78 -41.27
C GLU A 58 6.76 -17.76 -41.14
N PRO A 59 7.54 -17.69 -40.06
CA PRO A 59 8.27 -18.84 -39.56
C PRO A 59 7.68 -19.33 -38.23
N VAL A 60 7.14 -20.55 -38.29
CA VAL A 60 6.98 -21.58 -37.25
C VAL A 60 7.20 -21.12 -35.81
N GLU A 61 6.11 -21.12 -35.03
CA GLU A 61 6.07 -20.93 -33.58
C GLU A 61 7.08 -21.83 -32.85
N LYS A 62 8.17 -21.22 -32.36
CA LYS A 62 8.73 -21.61 -31.07
C LYS A 62 8.11 -20.69 -30.03
N LYS A 63 7.39 -21.27 -29.06
CA LYS A 63 6.91 -20.58 -27.85
C LYS A 63 8.10 -20.01 -27.07
N ASN A 64 8.59 -18.85 -27.50
CA ASN A 64 9.59 -18.08 -26.79
C ASN A 64 8.92 -17.49 -25.55
N ARG A 65 9.21 -18.07 -24.37
CA ARG A 65 8.92 -17.40 -23.10
C ARG A 65 9.73 -16.10 -23.08
N PRO A 66 9.10 -14.94 -22.79
CA PRO A 66 9.83 -13.68 -22.71
C PRO A 66 10.91 -13.77 -21.62
N SER A 67 12.13 -13.34 -21.96
CA SER A 67 13.23 -13.20 -21.02
C SER A 67 12.94 -12.07 -20.03
N CYS A 68 13.13 -12.37 -18.76
CA CYS A 68 12.59 -11.67 -17.60
C CYS A 68 13.37 -10.39 -17.18
N GLY A 69 13.92 -9.63 -18.14
CA GLY A 69 14.83 -8.51 -17.88
C GLY A 69 14.16 -7.14 -17.63
N ASP A 70 12.90 -6.96 -18.04
CA ASP A 70 12.25 -5.64 -18.18
C ASP A 70 10.92 -5.52 -17.41
N PHE A 71 10.81 -6.12 -16.21
CA PHE A 71 9.57 -6.01 -15.43
C PHE A 71 9.54 -4.70 -14.61
N SER A 72 8.45 -3.96 -14.75
CA SER A 72 8.23 -2.69 -14.05
C SER A 72 7.09 -2.80 -13.03
N ASP A 73 7.15 -2.01 -11.96
CA ASP A 73 6.06 -1.88 -10.97
C ASP A 73 4.70 -1.62 -11.65
N TYR A 74 4.72 -0.96 -12.80
CA TYR A 74 3.54 -0.66 -13.62
C TYR A 74 2.79 -1.90 -14.10
N ASP A 75 3.49 -2.98 -14.49
CA ASP A 75 2.83 -4.21 -14.94
C ASP A 75 2.11 -4.91 -13.79
N PHE A 76 2.70 -4.87 -12.60
CA PHE A 76 2.05 -5.38 -11.39
C PHE A 76 0.82 -4.55 -11.01
N ILE A 77 0.90 -3.21 -11.08
CA ILE A 77 -0.26 -2.32 -10.87
C ILE A 77 -1.38 -2.64 -11.86
N ARG A 78 -1.07 -2.76 -13.16
CA ARG A 78 -2.04 -3.12 -14.20
C ARG A 78 -2.66 -4.49 -13.93
N PHE A 79 -1.87 -5.46 -13.50
CA PHE A 79 -2.35 -6.79 -13.11
C PHE A 79 -3.36 -6.70 -11.96
N ILE A 80 -3.02 -6.01 -10.87
CA ILE A 80 -3.92 -5.85 -9.72
C ILE A 80 -5.22 -5.17 -10.16
N VAL A 81 -5.14 -4.06 -10.91
CA VAL A 81 -6.32 -3.34 -11.38
C VAL A 81 -7.21 -4.21 -12.27
N ASN A 82 -6.64 -5.01 -13.17
CA ASN A 82 -7.40 -5.95 -13.98
C ASN A 82 -8.06 -7.05 -13.14
N LYS A 83 -7.35 -7.58 -12.13
CA LYS A 83 -7.93 -8.56 -11.20
C LYS A 83 -9.09 -7.97 -10.43
N LEU A 84 -8.90 -6.80 -9.84
CA LEU A 84 -9.94 -6.11 -9.08
C LEU A 84 -11.10 -5.67 -9.99
N LYS A 85 -10.87 -5.24 -11.23
CA LYS A 85 -11.99 -4.94 -12.13
C LYS A 85 -12.95 -6.13 -12.31
N ASN A 86 -12.39 -7.33 -12.42
CA ASN A 86 -13.13 -8.54 -12.81
C ASN A 86 -13.56 -9.43 -11.63
N HIS A 87 -13.02 -9.21 -10.43
CA HIS A 87 -13.32 -10.03 -9.27
C HIS A 87 -14.64 -9.60 -8.61
N SER A 88 -15.53 -10.55 -8.31
CA SER A 88 -16.75 -10.33 -7.53
C SER A 88 -16.53 -10.76 -6.08
N GLU A 89 -16.56 -9.82 -5.13
CA GLU A 89 -16.51 -10.13 -3.70
C GLU A 89 -17.91 -10.16 -3.08
N PRO A 90 -18.11 -10.92 -2.00
CA PRO A 90 -19.29 -10.76 -1.16
C PRO A 90 -19.32 -9.37 -0.50
N SER A 91 -20.47 -9.00 0.06
CA SER A 91 -20.61 -7.75 0.81
C SER A 91 -19.62 -7.67 1.97
N TYR A 92 -19.18 -6.45 2.27
CA TYR A 92 -18.34 -6.18 3.45
C TYR A 92 -19.08 -6.59 4.72
N ILE A 93 -18.41 -7.39 5.56
CA ILE A 93 -18.90 -7.77 6.88
C ILE A 93 -17.73 -7.75 7.86
N TRP A 94 -17.78 -6.81 8.80
CA TRP A 94 -16.90 -6.74 9.97
C TRP A 94 -17.73 -6.42 11.20
N GLN A 95 -18.08 -7.44 11.98
CA GLN A 95 -18.82 -7.27 13.21
C GLN A 95 -17.89 -6.76 14.32
N TYR A 96 -18.13 -5.55 14.79
CA TYR A 96 -17.39 -4.96 15.90
C TYR A 96 -18.33 -4.63 17.07
N LYS A 97 -17.75 -4.61 18.27
CA LYS A 97 -18.42 -4.18 19.51
C LYS A 97 -17.39 -3.50 20.40
N ILE A 98 -17.48 -2.18 20.50
CA ILE A 98 -16.59 -1.33 21.27
C ILE A 98 -17.11 -1.27 22.72
N LYS A 99 -16.23 -1.62 23.64
CA LYS A 99 -16.42 -1.57 25.10
C LYS A 99 -15.88 -0.28 25.71
N SER A 100 -15.03 0.47 25.01
CA SER A 100 -14.49 1.75 25.49
C SER A 100 -15.56 2.68 26.09
N HIS A 101 -15.16 3.35 27.16
CA HIS A 101 -15.99 4.29 27.92
C HIS A 101 -15.80 5.75 27.50
N ALA A 102 -15.09 6.00 26.39
CA ALA A 102 -14.90 7.33 25.85
C ALA A 102 -16.23 8.10 25.71
N ASN A 103 -16.35 9.24 26.39
CA ASN A 103 -17.61 9.98 26.51
C ASN A 103 -18.04 10.65 25.19
N TRP A 104 -17.09 10.89 24.29
CA TRP A 104 -17.36 11.46 22.97
C TRP A 104 -17.85 10.43 21.95
N LEU A 105 -17.86 9.14 22.30
CA LEU A 105 -18.21 8.04 21.40
C LEU A 105 -19.74 7.86 21.34
N PRO A 106 -20.39 8.04 20.17
CA PRO A 106 -21.83 7.83 20.04
C PRO A 106 -22.22 6.38 20.37
N SER A 107 -23.26 6.20 21.19
CA SER A 107 -23.68 4.89 21.69
C SER A 107 -24.22 3.98 20.59
N ASP A 108 -24.92 4.55 19.61
CA ASP A 108 -25.45 3.89 18.42
C ASP A 108 -24.36 3.34 17.50
N LEU A 109 -23.18 3.94 17.51
CA LEU A 109 -22.04 3.50 16.70
C LEU A 109 -21.11 2.51 17.42
N LYS A 110 -21.37 2.13 18.68
CA LYS A 110 -20.52 1.18 19.42
C LYS A 110 -20.57 -0.24 18.88
N GLN A 111 -21.56 -0.58 18.06
CA GLN A 111 -21.66 -1.89 17.41
C GLN A 111 -22.27 -1.78 16.02
N SER A 112 -21.68 -2.47 15.06
CA SER A 112 -22.24 -2.63 13.71
C SER A 112 -21.50 -3.77 12.99
N ASN A 113 -21.92 -4.07 11.77
CA ASN A 113 -21.26 -5.02 10.88
C ASN A 113 -20.98 -4.48 9.46
N ASN A 114 -21.45 -3.26 9.15
CA ASN A 114 -21.36 -2.69 7.81
C ASN A 114 -20.20 -1.68 7.68
N LEU A 115 -19.81 -1.40 6.43
CA LEU A 115 -18.65 -0.56 6.14
C LEU A 115 -18.89 0.91 6.47
N GLU A 116 -20.12 1.41 6.29
CA GLU A 116 -20.46 2.81 6.54
C GLU A 116 -20.27 3.17 8.02
N ALA A 117 -20.84 2.36 8.92
CA ALA A 117 -20.68 2.54 10.36
C ALA A 117 -19.22 2.37 10.80
N ALA A 118 -18.51 1.39 10.23
CA ALA A 118 -17.07 1.22 10.45
C ALA A 118 -16.25 2.43 9.95
N GLY A 119 -16.62 3.03 8.83
CA GLY A 119 -15.98 4.25 8.33
C GLY A 119 -16.28 5.46 9.22
N HIS A 120 -17.54 5.60 9.65
CA HIS A 120 -17.99 6.72 10.47
C HIS A 120 -17.29 6.73 11.83
N ILE A 121 -17.22 5.59 12.51
CA ILE A 121 -16.59 5.49 13.83
C ILE A 121 -15.09 5.81 13.76
N LEU A 122 -14.40 5.33 12.72
CA LEU A 122 -12.98 5.62 12.50
C LEU A 122 -12.75 7.09 12.12
N SER A 123 -13.66 7.71 11.37
CA SER A 123 -13.60 9.15 11.05
C SER A 123 -13.77 10.02 12.31
N ILE A 124 -14.71 9.66 13.21
CA ILE A 124 -14.86 10.33 14.51
C ILE A 124 -13.57 10.20 15.33
N ALA A 125 -13.05 8.98 15.47
CA ALA A 125 -11.84 8.71 16.22
C ALA A 125 -10.62 9.45 15.63
N GLY A 126 -10.48 9.52 14.30
CA GLY A 126 -9.42 10.27 13.63
C GLY A 126 -9.47 11.76 13.92
N ARG A 127 -10.66 12.38 13.84
CA ARG A 127 -10.84 13.80 14.21
C ARG A 127 -10.48 14.05 15.68
N LYS A 128 -10.90 13.17 16.59
CA LYS A 128 -10.59 13.26 18.01
C LYS A 128 -9.11 13.04 18.30
N MET A 129 -8.44 12.18 17.54
CA MET A 129 -6.99 11.98 17.64
C MET A 129 -6.22 13.23 17.19
N HIS A 130 -6.63 13.89 16.11
CA HIS A 130 -6.04 15.18 15.70
C HIS A 130 -6.28 16.29 16.74
N GLU A 131 -7.47 16.33 17.34
CA GLU A 131 -7.78 17.23 18.46
C GLU A 131 -6.83 16.97 19.65
N ALA A 132 -6.61 15.70 20.02
CA ALA A 132 -5.67 15.32 21.07
C ALA A 132 -4.25 15.80 20.78
N MET A 133 -3.76 15.61 19.54
CA MET A 133 -2.44 16.07 19.12
C MET A 133 -2.30 17.59 19.14
N THR A 134 -3.33 18.32 18.71
CA THR A 134 -3.30 19.79 18.63
C THR A 134 -3.41 20.43 20.01
N SER A 135 -4.21 19.86 20.89
CA SER A 135 -4.42 20.34 22.27
C SER A 135 -3.45 19.76 23.30
N ASN A 136 -2.52 18.90 22.87
CA ASN A 136 -1.62 18.15 23.74
C ASN A 136 -2.35 17.38 24.86
N ASN A 137 -3.49 16.76 24.52
CA ASN A 137 -4.37 16.07 25.47
C ASN A 137 -4.09 14.56 25.52
N GLU A 138 -3.35 14.13 26.55
CA GLU A 138 -2.93 12.74 26.76
C GLU A 138 -4.12 11.79 27.00
N LEU A 139 -5.13 12.21 27.77
CA LEU A 139 -6.32 11.40 28.04
C LEU A 139 -7.13 11.16 26.76
N LEU A 140 -7.37 12.21 25.98
CA LEU A 140 -8.10 12.07 24.72
C LEU A 140 -7.33 11.18 23.72
N CYS A 141 -5.99 11.27 23.70
CA CYS A 141 -5.15 10.37 22.91
C CYS A 141 -5.33 8.91 23.33
N TYR A 142 -5.33 8.63 24.64
CA TYR A 142 -5.56 7.29 25.18
C TYR A 142 -6.94 6.75 24.77
N GLU A 143 -8.00 7.53 24.96
CA GLU A 143 -9.36 7.15 24.58
C GLU A 143 -9.47 6.84 23.08
N CYS A 144 -8.85 7.64 22.22
CA CYS A 144 -8.85 7.41 20.77
C CYS A 144 -8.14 6.10 20.40
N VAL A 145 -6.95 5.85 20.97
CA VAL A 145 -6.20 4.62 20.72
C VAL A 145 -6.99 3.39 21.19
N GLU A 146 -7.60 3.46 22.37
CA GLU A 146 -8.47 2.40 22.89
C GLU A 146 -9.63 2.13 21.92
N VAL A 147 -10.40 3.16 21.55
CA VAL A 147 -11.56 3.02 20.65
C VAL A 147 -11.16 2.38 19.31
N ILE A 148 -10.06 2.82 18.70
CA ILE A 148 -9.60 2.32 17.39
C ILE A 148 -9.18 0.85 17.49
N MET A 149 -8.40 0.49 18.52
CA MET A 149 -7.95 -0.88 18.71
C MET A 149 -9.07 -1.83 19.13
N ASP A 150 -10.04 -1.33 19.90
CA ASP A 150 -11.19 -2.11 20.35
C ASP A 150 -12.18 -2.36 19.20
N TRP A 151 -12.43 -1.35 18.35
CA TRP A 151 -13.12 -1.53 17.06
C TRP A 151 -12.46 -2.63 16.21
N GLY A 152 -11.12 -2.67 16.22
CA GLY A 152 -10.33 -3.67 15.52
C GLY A 152 -10.31 -5.06 16.17
N GLY A 153 -10.90 -5.23 17.35
CA GLY A 153 -10.85 -6.47 18.12
C GLY A 153 -9.42 -6.87 18.53
N VAL A 154 -8.58 -5.87 18.81
CA VAL A 154 -7.14 -6.06 19.11
C VAL A 154 -6.67 -5.30 20.35
N TYR A 155 -7.55 -4.57 21.04
CA TYR A 155 -7.18 -3.91 22.30
C TYR A 155 -7.01 -4.92 23.43
N TYR A 156 -8.10 -5.62 23.79
CA TYR A 156 -8.10 -6.59 24.88
C TYR A 156 -7.36 -7.88 24.51
N PRO A 157 -6.59 -8.46 25.45
CA PRO A 157 -5.84 -9.68 25.23
C PRO A 157 -6.80 -10.85 24.94
N THR A 158 -6.91 -11.21 23.67
CA THR A 158 -7.75 -12.34 23.21
C THR A 158 -6.91 -13.28 22.35
N GLY A 159 -6.88 -14.56 22.73
CA GLY A 159 -6.08 -15.58 22.05
C GLY A 159 -4.58 -15.22 21.97
N PRO A 160 -3.91 -15.40 20.81
CA PRO A 160 -2.49 -15.09 20.65
C PRO A 160 -2.16 -13.58 20.57
N ARG A 161 -3.17 -12.70 20.66
CA ARG A 161 -3.02 -11.24 20.49
C ARG A 161 -2.83 -10.54 21.85
N LYS A 162 -1.67 -10.75 22.47
CA LYS A 162 -1.32 -10.16 23.78
C LYS A 162 -0.49 -8.89 23.62
N GLY A 163 -0.61 -7.95 24.56
CA GLY A 163 0.35 -6.86 24.74
C GLY A 163 -0.11 -5.46 24.32
N ASN A 164 -1.18 -5.30 23.53
CA ASN A 164 -1.62 -3.98 23.07
C ASN A 164 -2.15 -3.13 24.22
N LYS A 165 -3.14 -3.65 24.97
CA LYS A 165 -3.67 -2.98 26.16
C LYS A 165 -2.55 -2.61 27.14
N GLU A 166 -1.69 -3.56 27.49
CA GLU A 166 -0.60 -3.35 28.44
C GLU A 166 0.39 -2.28 27.94
N THR A 167 0.71 -2.27 26.64
CA THR A 167 1.58 -1.25 26.05
C THR A 167 0.93 0.13 26.09
N VAL A 168 -0.35 0.24 25.70
CA VAL A 168 -1.10 1.50 25.67
C VAL A 168 -1.25 2.07 27.08
N GLU A 169 -1.70 1.26 28.04
CA GLU A 169 -1.88 1.67 29.44
C GLU A 169 -0.56 2.07 30.09
N LYS A 170 0.54 1.35 29.82
CA LYS A 170 1.87 1.71 30.33
C LYS A 170 2.34 3.05 29.78
N LEU A 171 2.19 3.28 28.48
CA LEU A 171 2.59 4.55 27.86
C LEU A 171 1.75 5.71 28.39
N TYR A 172 0.44 5.52 28.52
CA TYR A 172 -0.48 6.51 29.05
C TYR A 172 -0.16 6.86 30.51
N THR A 173 0.00 5.85 31.37
CA THR A 173 0.35 6.06 32.79
C THR A 173 1.71 6.75 32.95
N SER A 174 2.62 6.58 31.99
CA SER A 174 3.91 7.26 31.97
C SER A 174 3.88 8.67 31.37
N GLY A 175 2.72 9.14 30.87
CA GLY A 175 2.58 10.43 30.17
C GLY A 175 3.36 10.51 28.85
N LEU A 176 3.56 9.37 28.19
CA LEU A 176 4.38 9.26 26.98
C LEU A 176 3.59 8.82 25.75
N LEU A 177 2.30 8.47 25.87
CA LEU A 177 1.53 7.93 24.76
C LEU A 177 1.43 8.94 23.63
N LEU A 178 0.97 10.16 23.90
CA LEU A 178 0.80 11.16 22.84
C LEU A 178 2.12 11.50 22.16
N LYS A 179 3.17 11.71 22.95
CA LYS A 179 4.53 11.95 22.41
C LYS A 179 4.96 10.83 21.48
N ARG A 180 4.77 9.56 21.88
CA ARG A 180 5.14 8.40 21.05
C ARG A 180 4.31 8.30 19.79
N ILE A 181 3.01 8.62 19.83
CA ILE A 181 2.17 8.70 18.63
C ILE A 181 2.74 9.76 17.68
N VAL A 182 2.97 10.98 18.16
CA VAL A 182 3.47 12.09 17.34
C VAL A 182 4.81 11.76 16.70
N ASP A 183 5.75 11.19 17.47
CA ASP A 183 7.07 10.82 16.97
C ASP A 183 6.97 9.71 15.90
N ASN A 184 6.25 8.61 16.18
CA ASN A 184 6.06 7.52 15.20
C ASN A 184 5.34 8.01 13.94
N TYR A 185 4.35 8.90 14.08
CA TYR A 185 3.63 9.47 12.95
C TYR A 185 4.57 10.26 12.02
N LYS A 186 5.46 11.10 12.58
CA LYS A 186 6.48 11.81 11.79
C LYS A 186 7.44 10.86 11.08
N HIS A 187 7.87 9.79 11.75
CA HIS A 187 8.73 8.77 11.13
C HIS A 187 8.02 8.04 9.99
N LEU A 188 6.73 7.72 10.12
CA LEU A 188 5.95 7.12 9.05
C LEU A 188 5.78 8.08 7.85
N GLN A 189 5.45 9.35 8.09
CA GLN A 189 5.33 10.36 7.03
C GLN A 189 6.64 10.59 6.26
N SER A 190 7.78 10.48 6.94
CA SER A 190 9.11 10.61 6.32
C SER A 190 9.68 9.28 5.80
N SER A 191 8.91 8.19 5.87
CA SER A 191 9.36 6.83 5.51
C SER A 191 10.63 6.37 6.29
N ASP A 192 10.88 6.95 7.46
CA ASP A 192 11.95 6.56 8.38
C ASP A 192 11.53 5.37 9.24
N VAL A 193 11.32 4.23 8.58
CA VAL A 193 10.77 3.02 9.20
C VAL A 193 11.62 2.45 10.33
N LYS A 194 12.92 2.81 10.39
CA LYS A 194 13.85 2.31 11.43
C LYS A 194 13.54 2.87 12.82
N ASN A 195 12.98 4.07 12.88
CA ASN A 195 12.65 4.74 14.14
C ASN A 195 11.19 4.52 14.56
N VAL A 196 10.41 3.77 13.77
CA VAL A 196 9.06 3.33 14.14
C VAL A 196 9.16 2.16 15.12
N ASN A 197 8.59 2.33 16.30
CA ASN A 197 8.61 1.34 17.39
C ASN A 197 7.21 0.88 17.85
N LEU A 198 6.15 1.63 17.52
CA LEU A 198 4.77 1.24 17.78
C LEU A 198 4.14 0.66 16.52
N MET A 199 4.41 -0.62 16.26
CA MET A 199 3.90 -1.25 15.05
C MET A 199 3.58 -2.74 15.21
N ASN A 200 2.33 -3.06 14.88
CA ASN A 200 1.77 -4.39 14.65
C ASN A 200 0.38 -4.20 13.98
N ALA A 201 -0.36 -5.27 13.73
CA ALA A 201 -1.69 -5.19 13.12
C ALA A 201 -2.73 -4.34 13.88
N GLY A 202 -2.50 -4.02 15.16
CA GLY A 202 -3.31 -3.08 15.94
C GLY A 202 -2.87 -1.64 15.74
N TRP A 203 -1.58 -1.36 15.83
CA TRP A 203 -1.05 -0.02 15.57
C TRP A 203 -1.27 0.44 14.12
N THR A 204 -1.27 -0.45 13.13
CA THR A 204 -1.63 -0.09 11.74
C THR A 204 -3.04 0.50 11.63
N LYS A 205 -3.96 0.14 12.52
CA LYS A 205 -5.31 0.74 12.61
C LYS A 205 -5.24 2.19 13.07
N VAL A 206 -4.45 2.46 14.10
CA VAL A 206 -4.23 3.81 14.62
C VAL A 206 -3.62 4.70 13.52
N TRP A 207 -2.63 4.20 12.79
CA TRP A 207 -1.99 4.95 11.71
C TRP A 207 -2.93 5.20 10.53
N ALA A 208 -3.69 4.20 10.09
CA ALA A 208 -4.70 4.37 9.04
C ALA A 208 -5.82 5.32 9.44
N VAL A 209 -6.16 5.42 10.73
CA VAL A 209 -7.15 6.40 11.21
C VAL A 209 -6.59 7.82 11.23
N LEU A 210 -5.32 7.98 11.58
CA LEU A 210 -4.61 9.27 11.56
C LEU A 210 -4.32 9.78 10.14
N CYS A 211 -4.19 8.89 9.16
CA CYS A 211 -3.87 9.24 7.78
C CYS A 211 -4.57 8.30 6.78
N PRO A 212 -5.91 8.40 6.66
CA PRO A 212 -6.73 7.43 5.92
C PRO A 212 -6.47 7.40 4.42
N ASP A 213 -5.89 8.47 3.87
CA ASP A 213 -5.55 8.55 2.45
C ASP A 213 -4.17 7.99 2.13
N ASP A 214 -3.31 7.80 3.14
CA ASP A 214 -1.94 7.34 2.97
C ASP A 214 -1.67 5.95 3.54
N PHE A 215 -2.34 5.56 4.62
CA PHE A 215 -2.05 4.33 5.34
C PHE A 215 -3.23 3.36 5.31
N VAL A 216 -2.96 2.13 4.86
CA VAL A 216 -3.91 1.02 4.98
C VAL A 216 -3.85 0.39 6.36
N ILE A 217 -4.98 -0.12 6.84
CA ILE A 217 -5.03 -1.10 7.91
C ILE A 217 -4.42 -2.39 7.39
N PHE A 218 -3.11 -2.53 7.62
CA PHE A 218 -2.39 -3.74 7.27
C PHE A 218 -2.62 -4.81 8.34
N ASP A 219 -3.75 -5.51 8.23
CA ASP A 219 -4.08 -6.68 9.04
C ASP A 219 -3.88 -8.01 8.29
N SER A 220 -4.09 -9.13 8.96
CA SER A 220 -3.80 -10.44 8.37
C SER A 220 -4.67 -10.80 7.16
N ARG A 221 -5.89 -10.24 7.03
CA ARG A 221 -6.72 -10.48 5.83
C ARG A 221 -6.22 -9.67 4.66
N VAL A 222 -5.94 -8.39 4.89
CA VAL A 222 -5.38 -7.49 3.86
C VAL A 222 -4.03 -8.02 3.38
N SER A 223 -3.15 -8.39 4.32
CA SER A 223 -1.85 -8.99 3.99
C SER A 223 -2.00 -10.28 3.19
N PHE A 224 -2.94 -11.15 3.54
CA PHE A 224 -3.16 -12.42 2.86
C PHE A 224 -3.71 -12.25 1.45
N ALA A 225 -4.71 -11.38 1.27
CA ALA A 225 -5.26 -11.05 -0.05
C ALA A 225 -4.19 -10.45 -0.96
N PHE A 226 -3.41 -9.50 -0.45
CA PHE A 226 -2.30 -8.91 -1.18
C PHE A 226 -1.23 -9.96 -1.54
N SER A 227 -0.88 -10.83 -0.60
CA SER A 227 0.04 -11.96 -0.87
C SER A 227 -0.49 -12.87 -1.97
N LYS A 228 -1.78 -13.21 -1.99
CA LYS A 228 -2.36 -14.03 -3.06
C LYS A 228 -2.22 -13.36 -4.43
N LEU A 229 -2.52 -12.06 -4.52
CA LEU A 229 -2.35 -11.28 -5.77
C LEU A 229 -0.89 -11.26 -6.21
N LEU A 230 0.03 -11.01 -5.28
CA LEU A 230 1.47 -10.99 -5.56
C LEU A 230 1.97 -12.36 -6.03
N LYS A 231 1.55 -13.44 -5.36
CA LYS A 231 1.90 -14.81 -5.75
C LYS A 231 1.36 -15.15 -7.13
N GLU A 232 0.10 -14.84 -7.40
CA GLU A 232 -0.51 -15.11 -8.70
C GLU A 232 0.19 -14.32 -9.82
N TYR A 233 0.52 -13.05 -9.57
CA TYR A 233 1.31 -12.27 -10.50
C TYR A 233 2.66 -12.92 -10.79
N CYS A 234 3.37 -13.36 -9.74
CA CYS A 234 4.64 -14.05 -9.90
C CYS A 234 4.46 -15.38 -10.66
N ASP A 235 3.48 -16.22 -10.31
CA ASP A 235 3.28 -17.50 -11.00
C ASP A 235 2.99 -17.33 -12.50
N LEU A 236 2.20 -16.31 -12.87
CA LEU A 236 1.80 -16.05 -14.26
C LEU A 236 2.89 -15.33 -15.06
N SER A 237 3.53 -14.34 -14.46
CA SER A 237 4.36 -13.36 -15.17
C SER A 237 5.85 -13.55 -14.92
N CYS A 238 6.24 -14.21 -13.82
CA CYS A 238 7.61 -14.30 -13.36
C CYS A 238 7.81 -15.41 -12.31
N PRO A 239 7.94 -16.71 -12.69
CA PRO A 239 8.25 -17.77 -11.74
C PRO A 239 9.72 -17.70 -11.34
N GLN A 240 10.16 -16.60 -10.74
CA GLN A 240 11.47 -16.47 -10.15
C GLN A 240 11.40 -16.91 -8.70
N LYS A 241 11.40 -18.23 -8.52
CA LYS A 241 11.67 -18.81 -7.22
C LYS A 241 13.18 -18.78 -6.98
N ASP A 242 13.62 -18.35 -5.80
CA ASP A 242 14.95 -18.68 -5.32
C ASP A 242 15.06 -20.19 -5.05
N ASN A 243 16.26 -20.67 -4.73
CA ASN A 243 16.51 -22.08 -4.42
C ASN A 243 15.76 -22.58 -3.17
N SER A 244 15.12 -21.69 -2.41
CA SER A 244 14.25 -22.01 -1.26
C SER A 244 12.75 -21.88 -1.57
N GLY A 245 12.39 -21.60 -2.82
CA GLY A 245 11.01 -21.48 -3.27
C GLY A 245 10.36 -20.12 -3.02
N ASN A 246 11.11 -19.10 -2.61
CA ASN A 246 10.57 -17.74 -2.41
C ASN A 246 10.57 -16.94 -3.70
N TYR A 247 9.61 -16.04 -3.86
CA TYR A 247 9.51 -15.21 -5.07
C TYR A 247 10.48 -14.01 -5.01
N ASN A 248 11.41 -13.93 -5.96
CA ASN A 248 12.40 -12.85 -6.04
C ASN A 248 11.74 -11.48 -6.14
N PHE A 249 10.72 -11.31 -6.97
CA PHE A 249 9.99 -10.04 -7.09
C PHE A 249 9.45 -9.53 -5.75
N ALA A 250 8.86 -10.40 -4.94
CA ALA A 250 8.38 -10.03 -3.60
C ALA A 250 9.53 -9.64 -2.66
N ASN A 251 10.68 -10.31 -2.78
CA ASN A 251 11.89 -9.98 -2.01
C ASN A 251 12.49 -8.65 -2.44
N ASP A 252 12.52 -8.35 -3.74
CA ASP A 252 13.08 -7.13 -4.32
C ASP A 252 12.22 -5.91 -3.96
N LEU A 253 10.90 -6.09 -3.89
CA LEU A 253 9.97 -5.10 -3.32
C LEU A 253 10.20 -4.88 -1.82
N GLY A 254 10.91 -5.78 -1.13
CA GLY A 254 11.04 -5.76 0.33
C GLY A 254 9.75 -6.15 1.07
N TYR A 255 8.78 -6.77 0.39
CA TYR A 255 7.50 -7.14 0.96
C TYR A 255 7.64 -8.26 1.99
N ARG A 256 6.89 -8.15 3.09
CA ARG A 256 6.75 -9.21 4.09
C ARG A 256 5.27 -9.36 4.46
N GLN A 257 4.84 -10.61 4.60
CA GLN A 257 3.45 -10.93 4.95
C GLN A 257 3.28 -11.14 6.45
N ILE A 258 2.06 -10.96 6.95
CA ILE A 258 1.70 -11.30 8.32
C ILE A 258 1.55 -12.82 8.42
N LYS A 259 2.32 -13.46 9.31
CA LYS A 259 2.24 -14.91 9.52
C LYS A 259 1.08 -15.27 10.46
N GLN A 260 0.08 -16.00 9.94
CA GLN A 260 -1.00 -16.63 10.70
C GLN A 260 -1.33 -17.99 10.07
N SER A 261 -1.60 -19.01 10.89
CA SER A 261 -1.74 -20.43 10.49
C SER A 261 -2.71 -20.75 9.34
N HIS A 262 -3.66 -19.86 9.06
CA HIS A 262 -4.66 -20.03 7.99
C HIS A 262 -4.66 -18.89 6.96
N ARG A 263 -3.69 -17.97 7.07
CA ARG A 263 -3.63 -16.72 6.29
C ARG A 263 -2.19 -16.35 5.95
N ASP A 264 -1.40 -17.34 5.56
CA ASP A 264 -0.09 -17.14 4.98
C ASP A 264 0.01 -17.81 3.61
N VAL A 265 0.84 -17.21 2.75
CA VAL A 265 1.15 -17.71 1.41
C VAL A 265 2.56 -18.24 1.41
N ALA A 266 2.73 -19.51 1.06
CA ALA A 266 4.05 -20.14 1.03
C ALA A 266 5.02 -19.39 0.08
N GLY A 267 6.27 -19.24 0.52
CA GLY A 267 7.32 -18.57 -0.25
C GLY A 267 7.44 -17.06 -0.02
N PHE A 268 6.66 -16.45 0.88
CA PHE A 268 6.93 -15.07 1.31
C PHE A 268 7.46 -14.99 2.74
N LYS A 269 8.43 -14.09 2.91
CA LYS A 269 9.01 -13.77 4.21
C LYS A 269 7.94 -13.24 5.16
N ALA A 270 7.97 -13.72 6.40
CA ALA A 270 7.13 -13.19 7.45
C ALA A 270 7.59 -11.80 7.89
N VAL A 271 6.61 -10.96 8.23
CA VAL A 271 6.79 -9.77 9.02
C VAL A 271 6.91 -10.29 10.47
N ASN A 272 8.16 -10.36 10.95
CA ASN A 272 8.46 -10.80 12.31
C ASN A 272 8.02 -9.70 13.31
N ALA A 273 8.30 -9.87 14.61
CA ALA A 273 8.01 -8.86 15.64
C ALA A 273 8.77 -7.51 15.48
N ASN A 274 9.46 -7.29 14.36
CA ASN A 274 10.20 -6.06 14.09
C ASN A 274 9.27 -4.98 13.51
N ALA A 275 9.09 -3.90 14.26
CA ALA A 275 8.24 -2.78 13.89
C ALA A 275 8.58 -2.13 12.54
N ALA A 276 9.87 -2.06 12.18
CA ALA A 276 10.30 -1.49 10.91
C ALA A 276 9.86 -2.33 9.70
N HIS A 277 9.86 -3.67 9.85
CA HIS A 277 9.36 -4.58 8.81
C HIS A 277 7.84 -4.45 8.61
N TRP A 278 7.10 -4.25 9.70
CA TRP A 278 5.67 -3.96 9.62
C TRP A 278 5.42 -2.62 8.93
N ALA A 279 6.13 -1.56 9.34
CA ALA A 279 5.99 -0.22 8.78
C ALA A 279 6.31 -0.22 7.28
N SER A 280 7.44 -0.79 6.87
CA SER A 280 7.82 -0.90 5.46
C SER A 280 6.80 -1.67 4.63
N SER A 281 6.27 -2.79 5.13
CA SER A 281 5.26 -3.57 4.41
C SER A 281 3.92 -2.83 4.30
N MET A 282 3.49 -2.14 5.36
CA MET A 282 2.29 -1.29 5.33
C MET A 282 2.44 -0.16 4.32
N LEU A 283 3.56 0.58 4.35
CA LEU A 283 3.83 1.68 3.42
C LEU A 283 3.90 1.21 1.97
N LEU A 284 4.59 0.10 1.70
CA LEU A 284 4.66 -0.50 0.37
C LEU A 284 3.27 -0.85 -0.17
N VAL A 285 2.45 -1.54 0.64
CA VAL A 285 1.10 -1.93 0.22
C VAL A 285 0.22 -0.69 0.03
N SER A 286 0.31 0.29 0.92
CA SER A 286 -0.34 1.59 0.76
C SER A 286 0.00 2.25 -0.58
N ASP A 287 1.28 2.36 -0.92
CA ASP A 287 1.73 3.04 -2.14
C ASP A 287 1.33 2.29 -3.41
N ILE A 288 1.38 0.96 -3.39
CA ILE A 288 0.90 0.12 -4.49
C ILE A 288 -0.61 0.30 -4.69
N LEU A 289 -1.39 0.34 -3.62
CA LEU A 289 -2.85 0.51 -3.72
C LEU A 289 -3.23 1.93 -4.13
N LYS A 290 -2.52 2.96 -3.66
CA LYS A 290 -2.64 4.33 -4.18
C LYS A 290 -2.33 4.40 -5.67
N SER A 291 -1.28 3.72 -6.12
CA SER A 291 -0.92 3.63 -7.55
C SER A 291 -1.99 2.90 -8.36
N CYS A 292 -2.61 1.85 -7.81
CA CYS A 292 -3.75 1.17 -8.42
C CYS A 292 -4.96 2.11 -8.58
N LEU A 293 -5.28 2.91 -7.55
CA LEU A 293 -6.36 3.90 -7.62
C LEU A 293 -6.09 4.96 -8.69
N ALA A 294 -4.88 5.51 -8.70
CA ALA A 294 -4.47 6.51 -9.69
C ALA A 294 -4.57 5.94 -11.11
N TYR A 295 -4.02 4.74 -11.34
CA TYR A 295 -4.09 4.08 -12.65
C TYR A 295 -5.54 3.77 -13.06
N ALA A 296 -6.35 3.22 -12.16
CA ALA A 296 -7.75 2.90 -12.41
C ALA A 296 -8.57 4.15 -12.79
N ASN A 297 -8.32 5.28 -12.12
CA ASN A 297 -8.94 6.56 -12.44
C ASN A 297 -8.55 7.03 -13.85
N VAL A 298 -7.27 6.93 -14.23
CA VAL A 298 -6.79 7.33 -15.57
C VAL A 298 -7.44 6.50 -16.67
N ILE A 299 -7.64 5.19 -16.46
CA ILE A 299 -8.27 4.32 -17.45
C ILE A 299 -9.80 4.22 -17.32
N GLY A 300 -10.41 4.99 -16.43
CA GLY A 300 -11.87 5.06 -16.25
C GLY A 300 -12.51 3.76 -15.75
N VAL A 301 -11.84 3.02 -14.87
CA VAL A 301 -12.39 1.79 -14.28
C VAL A 301 -12.57 1.94 -12.77
N ASP A 302 -13.68 1.41 -12.26
CA ASP A 302 -13.94 1.39 -10.83
C ASP A 302 -13.40 0.10 -10.19
N ILE A 303 -12.36 0.24 -9.37
CA ILE A 303 -11.82 -0.85 -8.55
C ILE A 303 -12.26 -0.77 -7.08
N CYS A 304 -12.94 0.30 -6.67
CA CYS A 304 -13.46 0.48 -5.34
C CYS A 304 -14.93 0.03 -5.32
N ARG A 305 -15.23 -1.14 -4.76
CA ARG A 305 -16.64 -1.61 -4.67
C ARG A 305 -17.53 -0.73 -3.79
N TYR A 306 -16.92 0.01 -2.88
CA TYR A 306 -17.62 0.80 -1.86
C TYR A 306 -17.40 2.30 -2.06
N SER A 307 -18.29 3.11 -1.47
CA SER A 307 -18.16 4.57 -1.42
C SER A 307 -17.60 5.00 -0.06
N PRO A 308 -16.75 6.05 0.01
CA PRO A 308 -16.15 6.79 -1.11
C PRO A 308 -15.06 5.99 -1.85
N LYS A 309 -14.73 6.36 -3.09
CA LYS A 309 -13.76 5.66 -3.96
C LYS A 309 -12.31 6.01 -3.59
N ASN A 310 -11.87 5.57 -2.41
CA ASN A 310 -10.56 5.89 -1.84
C ASN A 310 -9.78 4.65 -1.38
N LEU A 311 -8.60 4.89 -0.79
CA LEU A 311 -7.72 3.86 -0.26
C LEU A 311 -8.44 2.94 0.74
N ARG A 312 -9.29 3.52 1.60
CA ARG A 312 -10.08 2.77 2.56
C ARG A 312 -11.02 1.77 1.91
N SER A 313 -11.72 2.15 0.84
CA SER A 313 -12.62 1.25 0.11
C SER A 313 -11.87 0.12 -0.59
N LEU A 314 -10.67 0.40 -1.11
CA LEU A 314 -9.82 -0.60 -1.72
C LEU A 314 -9.25 -1.57 -0.67
N GLU A 315 -8.85 -1.07 0.49
CA GLU A 315 -8.45 -1.89 1.63
C GLU A 315 -9.61 -2.78 2.14
N ALA A 316 -10.82 -2.24 2.29
CA ALA A 316 -12.00 -3.01 2.70
C ALA A 316 -12.28 -4.16 1.72
N ARG A 317 -12.02 -3.94 0.43
CA ARG A 317 -12.13 -4.98 -0.59
C ARG A 317 -11.10 -6.09 -0.40
N LEU A 318 -9.82 -5.75 -0.18
CA LEU A 318 -8.79 -6.75 0.15
C LEU A 318 -9.11 -7.49 1.45
N PHE A 319 -9.64 -6.81 2.45
CA PHE A 319 -10.08 -7.43 3.70
C PHE A 319 -11.15 -8.51 3.49
N VAL A 320 -12.07 -8.30 2.53
CA VAL A 320 -13.08 -9.29 2.16
C VAL A 320 -12.47 -10.45 1.36
N MET A 321 -11.57 -10.17 0.43
CA MET A 321 -10.85 -11.19 -0.36
C MET A 321 -9.96 -12.08 0.52
N GLY A 322 -9.48 -11.55 1.64
CA GLY A 322 -8.62 -12.25 2.60
C GLY A 322 -9.35 -13.06 3.66
N LYS A 323 -10.63 -13.37 3.45
CA LYS A 323 -11.40 -14.24 4.34
C LYS A 323 -10.85 -15.67 4.35
#